data_AF-A0A6P0I371-F1
#
_entry.id   AF-A0A6P0I371-F1
#
_cell.length_a   1.000
_cell.length_b   1.000
_cell.length_c   1.000
_cell.angle_alpha   90.00
_cell.angle_beta   90.00
_cell.angle_gamma   90.00
#
_symmetry.space_group_name_H-M   'P 1'
#
loop_
_entity.id
_entity.type
_entity.pdbx_description
1 polymer ?
#
loop_
_entity_poly.entity_id
_entity_poly.type
_entity_poly.pdbx_seq_one_letter_code
_entity_poly.pdbx_strand_id
1 'polypeptide(L)'
;VNNWLTCVSNVGTSLIVDGKQIKSMNRWYNKHISTIKENQPLGFWSNRLASITEKRNRQTRDGINKAARIVINHCLKNHIGTIVFGWNKGQKNQIELGKKSNSEFVPIPTARLKERIAQLCYEYGIKFIETEESYTSVASFLDGDYLPNYGEKPNDWKPSGKRIKRGLYRTGNNCFVNADCNGAANIITKVSRKLSLNLSQLCRGTLTCPQRVYLWSAKKKRSNTDKSVLRSICLESP
;
A
#
# COMPACT_ATOMS: atom_id res chain seq x y z
N VAL A 1 -3.35 1.98 10.45
CA VAL A 1 -3.47 1.40 9.08
C VAL A 1 -3.67 -0.12 9.17
N ASN A 2 -4.52 -0.72 8.32
CA ASN A 2 -4.90 -2.16 8.39
C ASN A 2 -4.61 -2.83 7.04
N ASN A 3 -5.06 -2.19 5.96
CA ASN A 3 -4.57 -2.45 4.60
C ASN A 3 -3.22 -1.75 4.49
N TRP A 4 -2.14 -2.49 4.23
CA TRP A 4 -0.81 -1.89 4.09
C TRP A 4 -0.68 -1.16 2.76
N LEU A 5 -1.11 -1.81 1.68
CA LEU A 5 -1.21 -1.23 0.34
C LEU A 5 -2.55 -1.62 -0.27
N THR A 6 -3.11 -0.71 -1.05
CA THR A 6 -4.24 -0.97 -1.94
C THR A 6 -3.80 -0.58 -3.34
N CYS A 7 -3.84 -1.52 -4.26
CA CYS A 7 -3.44 -1.36 -5.64
C CYS A 7 -4.68 -1.50 -6.53
N VAL A 8 -4.80 -0.62 -7.50
CA VAL A 8 -5.78 -0.73 -8.59
C VAL A 8 -5.01 -0.57 -9.90
N SER A 9 -5.53 -1.15 -10.97
CA SER A 9 -4.89 -1.11 -12.28
C SER A 9 -5.90 -0.71 -13.35
N ASN A 10 -5.39 -0.09 -14.41
CA ASN A 10 -6.15 0.23 -15.60
C ASN A 10 -6.47 -0.99 -16.48
N VAL A 11 -6.04 -2.19 -16.07
CA VAL A 11 -6.41 -3.49 -16.65
C VAL A 11 -7.51 -4.21 -15.83
N GLY A 12 -8.25 -3.46 -15.02
CA GLY A 12 -9.43 -3.96 -14.30
C GLY A 12 -9.15 -4.79 -13.04
N THR A 13 -7.90 -4.89 -12.60
CA THR A 13 -7.54 -5.64 -11.37
C THR A 13 -7.39 -4.73 -10.15
N SER A 14 -7.71 -5.27 -8.97
CA SER A 14 -7.51 -4.60 -7.68
C SER A 14 -7.06 -5.58 -6.59
N LEU A 15 -6.17 -5.11 -5.73
CA LEU A 15 -5.45 -5.92 -4.75
C LEU A 15 -5.26 -5.13 -3.45
N ILE A 16 -5.45 -5.79 -2.31
CA ILE A 16 -5.09 -5.26 -0.99
C ILE A 16 -4.05 -6.17 -0.36
N VAL A 17 -2.91 -5.60 0.02
CA VAL A 17 -1.92 -6.26 0.87
C VAL A 17 -2.25 -5.98 2.33
N ASP A 18 -2.53 -7.02 3.11
CA ASP A 18 -2.88 -6.88 4.52
C ASP A 18 -1.66 -6.53 5.40
N GLY A 19 -1.81 -5.53 6.26
CA GLY A 19 -0.79 -5.07 7.20
C GLY A 19 -1.07 -5.41 8.66
N LYS A 20 -2.18 -6.10 8.97
CA LYS A 20 -2.59 -6.36 10.36
C LYS A 20 -1.57 -7.23 11.09
N GLN A 21 -0.99 -8.22 10.39
CA GLN A 21 0.01 -9.12 10.96
C GLN A 21 1.27 -8.35 11.36
N ILE A 22 1.82 -7.48 10.50
CA ILE A 22 2.96 -6.61 10.85
C ILE A 22 2.62 -5.66 11.99
N LYS A 23 1.44 -5.02 11.94
CA LYS A 23 0.98 -4.15 13.02
C LYS A 23 0.94 -4.90 14.35
N SER A 24 0.53 -6.17 14.34
CA SER A 24 0.47 -7.02 15.54
C SER A 24 1.85 -7.38 16.07
N MET A 25 2.78 -7.77 15.18
CA MET A 25 4.18 -8.06 15.56
C MET A 25 4.85 -6.83 16.17
N ASN A 26 4.67 -5.65 15.56
CA ASN A 26 5.22 -4.40 16.09
C ASN A 26 4.56 -3.98 17.42
N ARG A 27 3.25 -4.23 17.62
CA ARG A 27 2.59 -4.03 18.93
C ARG A 27 3.22 -4.91 20.00
N TRP A 28 3.38 -6.20 19.71
CA TRP A 28 3.97 -7.16 20.63
C TRP A 28 5.40 -6.75 21.01
N TYR A 29 6.20 -6.33 20.03
CA TYR A 29 7.55 -5.80 20.22
C TYR A 29 7.55 -4.57 21.14
N ASN A 30 6.73 -3.54 20.84
CA ASN A 30 6.67 -2.32 21.65
C ASN A 30 6.29 -2.62 23.11
N LYS A 31 5.31 -3.51 23.32
CA LYS A 31 4.91 -3.97 24.66
C LYS A 31 6.07 -4.66 25.39
N HIS A 32 6.76 -5.58 24.73
CA HIS A 32 7.88 -6.32 25.32
C HIS A 32 9.06 -5.43 25.68
N ILE A 33 9.42 -4.49 24.80
CA ILE A 33 10.50 -3.53 25.08
C ILE A 33 10.13 -2.62 26.23
N SER A 34 8.88 -2.16 26.31
CA SER A 34 8.40 -1.32 27.41
C SER A 34 8.55 -2.02 28.76
N THR A 35 8.14 -3.29 28.86
CA THR A 35 8.28 -4.07 30.11
C THR A 35 9.73 -4.33 30.49
N ILE A 36 10.60 -4.61 29.52
CA ILE A 36 12.03 -4.87 29.82
C ILE A 36 12.76 -3.60 30.24
N LYS A 37 12.38 -2.45 29.68
CA LYS A 37 12.98 -1.14 30.01
C LYS A 37 12.33 -0.47 31.23
N GLU A 38 11.31 -1.08 31.80
CA GLU A 38 10.67 -0.59 33.02
C GLU A 38 11.69 -0.57 34.17
N ASN A 39 11.81 0.57 34.84
CA ASN A 39 12.79 0.82 35.91
C ASN A 39 14.27 0.64 35.51
N GLN A 40 14.59 0.72 34.21
CA GLN A 40 15.96 0.69 33.72
C GLN A 40 16.47 2.10 33.40
N PRO A 41 17.79 2.34 33.48
CA PRO A 41 18.36 3.63 33.13
C PRO A 41 18.12 3.98 31.64
N LEU A 42 18.13 5.27 31.35
CA LEU A 42 18.03 5.75 29.96
C LEU A 42 19.18 5.16 29.13
N GLY A 43 18.85 4.56 27.99
CA GLY A 43 19.84 3.89 27.14
C GLY A 43 20.14 2.43 27.49
N PHE A 44 19.43 1.84 28.46
CA PHE A 44 19.61 0.42 28.82
C PHE A 44 19.55 -0.52 27.61
N TRP A 45 20.54 -1.41 27.55
CA TRP A 45 20.72 -2.42 26.51
C TRP A 45 21.08 -3.76 27.12
N SER A 46 20.61 -4.86 26.53
CA SER A 46 20.88 -6.22 26.99
C SER A 46 20.83 -7.23 25.83
N ASN A 47 21.45 -8.39 26.01
CA ASN A 47 21.39 -9.48 25.02
C ASN A 47 19.95 -9.92 24.72
N ARG A 48 19.07 -9.87 25.74
CA ARG A 48 17.64 -10.14 25.57
C ARG A 48 16.96 -9.08 24.69
N LEU A 49 17.25 -7.79 24.91
CA LEU A 49 16.76 -6.71 24.05
C LEU A 49 17.26 -6.87 22.62
N ALA A 50 18.55 -7.14 22.45
CA ALA A 50 19.17 -7.35 21.14
C ALA A 50 18.48 -8.47 20.36
N SER A 51 18.26 -9.63 20.99
CA SER A 51 17.58 -10.77 20.37
C SER A 51 16.13 -10.46 19.95
N ILE A 52 15.36 -9.77 20.81
CA ILE A 52 13.98 -9.36 20.50
C ILE A 52 13.93 -8.36 19.34
N THR A 53 14.83 -7.35 19.37
CA THR A 53 14.95 -6.35 18.30
C THR A 53 15.39 -6.99 16.98
N GLU A 54 16.35 -7.91 17.01
CA GLU A 54 16.79 -8.63 15.83
C GLU A 54 15.66 -9.46 15.22
N LYS A 55 14.91 -10.21 16.04
CA LYS A 55 13.74 -10.98 15.59
C LYS A 55 12.72 -10.08 14.89
N ARG A 56 12.38 -8.93 15.49
CA ARG A 56 11.47 -7.94 14.90
C ARG A 56 12.01 -7.38 13.58
N ASN A 57 13.31 -7.09 13.50
CA ASN A 57 13.95 -6.58 12.29
C ASN A 57 13.90 -7.61 11.15
N ARG A 58 14.18 -8.88 11.45
CA ARG A 58 14.08 -9.99 10.49
C ARG A 58 12.65 -10.18 9.98
N GLN A 59 11.66 -10.20 10.87
CA GLN A 59 10.23 -10.31 10.50
C GLN A 59 9.76 -9.13 9.66
N THR A 60 10.17 -7.92 10.02
CA THR A 60 9.84 -6.71 9.27
C THR A 60 10.42 -6.75 7.86
N ARG A 61 11.70 -7.11 7.72
CA ARG A 61 12.37 -7.25 6.43
C ARG A 61 11.70 -8.31 5.54
N ASP A 62 11.36 -9.46 6.12
CA ASP A 62 10.63 -10.53 5.43
C ASP A 62 9.25 -10.06 4.94
N GLY A 63 8.49 -9.37 5.79
CA GLY A 63 7.19 -8.80 5.44
C GLY A 63 7.26 -7.78 4.30
N ILE A 64 8.25 -6.88 4.34
CA ILE A 64 8.52 -5.91 3.27
C ILE A 64 8.83 -6.63 1.96
N ASN A 65 9.74 -7.59 1.97
CA ASN A 65 10.13 -8.33 0.78
C ASN A 65 8.96 -9.11 0.17
N LYS A 66 8.14 -9.76 1.00
CA LYS A 66 6.94 -10.47 0.54
C LYS A 66 5.90 -9.53 -0.05
N ALA A 67 5.62 -8.41 0.61
CA ALA A 67 4.69 -7.40 0.12
C ALA A 67 5.13 -6.84 -1.24
N ALA A 68 6.41 -6.44 -1.35
CA ALA A 68 6.96 -5.94 -2.60
C ALA A 68 6.89 -7.00 -3.70
N ARG A 69 7.25 -8.25 -3.40
CA ARG A 69 7.18 -9.37 -4.36
C ARG A 69 5.75 -9.66 -4.82
N ILE A 70 4.76 -9.56 -3.93
CA ILE A 70 3.33 -9.70 -4.30
C ILE A 70 2.93 -8.64 -5.32
N VAL A 71 3.31 -7.38 -5.10
CA VAL A 71 2.99 -6.28 -6.02
C VAL A 71 3.66 -6.49 -7.38
N ILE A 72 4.97 -6.80 -7.38
CA ILE A 72 5.72 -7.01 -8.63
C ILE A 72 5.22 -8.23 -9.40
N ASN A 73 4.97 -9.35 -8.74
CA ASN A 73 4.41 -10.53 -9.39
C ASN A 73 3.03 -10.26 -9.99
N HIS A 74 2.22 -9.43 -9.32
CA HIS A 74 0.93 -8.99 -9.87
C HIS A 74 1.13 -8.17 -11.14
N CYS A 75 2.10 -7.25 -11.16
CA CYS A 75 2.41 -6.48 -12.37
C CYS A 75 2.90 -7.37 -13.51
N LEU A 76 3.85 -8.27 -13.26
CA LEU A 76 4.38 -9.19 -14.27
C LEU A 76 3.28 -10.10 -14.84
N LYS A 77 2.42 -10.67 -13.98
CA LYS A 77 1.33 -11.56 -14.40
C LYS A 77 0.29 -10.85 -15.30
N ASN A 78 0.06 -9.57 -15.06
CA ASN A 78 -0.96 -8.79 -15.78
C ASN A 78 -0.33 -7.83 -16.81
N HIS A 79 0.94 -8.01 -17.16
CA HIS A 79 1.67 -7.18 -18.13
C HIS A 79 1.62 -5.67 -17.84
N ILE A 80 1.71 -5.29 -16.56
CA ILE A 80 1.70 -3.89 -16.12
C ILE A 80 3.14 -3.34 -16.12
N GLY A 81 3.42 -2.41 -17.03
CA GLY A 81 4.75 -1.80 -17.19
C GLY A 81 4.99 -0.54 -16.35
N THR A 82 4.02 -0.04 -15.59
CA THR A 82 4.16 1.18 -14.79
C THR A 82 3.43 1.07 -13.46
N ILE A 83 4.12 1.39 -12.37
CA ILE A 83 3.57 1.55 -11.03
C ILE A 83 3.57 3.04 -10.66
N VAL A 84 2.39 3.54 -10.31
CA VAL A 84 2.21 4.88 -9.75
C VAL A 84 1.99 4.73 -8.25
N PHE A 85 2.87 5.31 -7.45
CA PHE A 85 2.84 5.20 -5.99
C PHE A 85 2.46 6.54 -5.37
N GLY A 86 1.32 6.55 -4.68
CA GLY A 86 0.90 7.70 -3.90
C GLY A 86 1.77 7.90 -2.66
N TRP A 87 2.34 9.10 -2.50
CA TRP A 87 3.19 9.44 -1.36
C TRP A 87 2.97 10.87 -0.91
N ASN A 88 2.64 11.05 0.37
CA ASN A 88 2.50 12.38 0.97
C ASN A 88 3.63 12.64 1.98
N LYS A 89 4.21 13.85 1.98
CA LYS A 89 5.22 14.26 2.97
C LYS A 89 4.76 14.05 4.43
N GLY A 90 3.46 14.19 4.71
CA GLY A 90 2.88 13.90 6.03
C GLY A 90 2.96 12.43 6.47
N GLN A 91 3.05 11.46 5.54
CA GLN A 91 3.31 10.05 5.86
C GLN A 91 4.75 9.85 6.37
N LYS A 92 5.68 10.74 6.01
CA LYS A 92 7.03 10.81 6.60
C LYS A 92 6.96 11.33 8.05
N ASN A 93 6.17 12.37 8.29
CA ASN A 93 6.09 13.02 9.61
C ASN A 93 5.23 12.27 10.65
N GLN A 94 4.28 11.41 10.26
CA GLN A 94 3.59 10.52 11.21
C GLN A 94 4.50 9.42 11.78
N ILE A 95 5.67 9.20 11.18
CA ILE A 95 6.73 8.34 11.73
C ILE A 95 7.55 9.10 12.78
N GLU A 96 7.59 10.44 12.73
CA GLU A 96 8.44 11.31 13.56
C GLU A 96 7.68 12.14 14.62
N LEU A 97 6.39 12.43 14.43
CA LEU A 97 5.61 13.29 15.33
C LEU A 97 4.78 12.49 16.33
N GLY A 98 5.35 12.27 17.52
CA GLY A 98 4.59 12.00 18.73
C GLY A 98 3.90 13.27 19.23
N LYS A 99 2.62 13.17 19.65
CA LYS A 99 2.05 13.85 20.83
C LYS A 99 0.51 13.86 20.96
N LYS A 100 -0.31 13.33 20.03
CA LYS A 100 -1.77 13.20 20.31
C LYS A 100 -2.32 11.82 19.92
N SER A 101 -2.78 11.10 20.96
CA SER A 101 -3.33 9.73 21.07
C SER A 101 -2.35 8.55 20.95
N ASN A 102 -1.57 8.32 22.01
CA ASN A 102 -0.51 7.31 22.09
C ASN A 102 -0.94 5.86 22.40
N SER A 103 -2.23 5.51 22.36
CA SER A 103 -2.67 4.16 22.77
C SER A 103 -2.73 3.12 21.64
N GLU A 104 -2.57 3.49 20.36
CA GLU A 104 -2.79 2.52 19.26
C GLU A 104 -1.95 2.67 17.99
N PHE A 105 -1.13 3.72 17.88
CA PHE A 105 -0.34 3.97 16.67
C PHE A 105 0.94 3.15 16.68
N VAL A 106 0.95 2.10 15.86
CA VAL A 106 2.12 1.26 15.66
C VAL A 106 2.67 1.56 14.26
N PRO A 107 3.90 2.10 14.16
CA PRO A 107 4.46 2.47 12.88
C PRO A 107 4.60 1.23 11.99
N ILE A 108 4.11 1.34 10.77
CA ILE A 108 4.27 0.33 9.72
C ILE A 108 5.32 0.89 8.74
N PRO A 109 6.32 0.10 8.31
CA PRO A 109 7.46 0.58 7.56
C PRO A 109 7.14 0.78 6.07
N THR A 110 6.17 1.65 5.77
CA THR A 110 5.71 1.91 4.39
C THR A 110 6.79 2.59 3.55
N ALA A 111 7.64 3.45 4.12
CA ALA A 111 8.76 4.07 3.39
C ALA A 111 9.74 3.00 2.86
N ARG A 112 10.15 2.07 3.73
CA ARG A 112 11.01 0.95 3.33
C ARG A 112 10.35 0.03 2.31
N LEU A 113 9.02 -0.13 2.37
CA LEU A 113 8.27 -0.88 1.36
C LEU A 113 8.26 -0.15 0.01
N LYS A 114 8.05 1.16 0.01
CA LYS A 114 8.12 2.00 -1.21
C LYS A 114 9.49 1.86 -1.87
N GLU A 115 10.57 2.05 -1.10
CA GLU A 115 11.95 1.91 -1.57
C GLU A 115 12.19 0.51 -2.16
N ARG A 116 11.72 -0.54 -1.48
CA ARG A 116 11.88 -1.91 -1.97
C ARG A 116 11.09 -2.17 -3.25
N ILE A 117 9.89 -1.62 -3.38
CA ILE A 117 9.10 -1.71 -4.62
C ILE A 117 9.84 -0.98 -5.74
N ALA A 118 10.31 0.25 -5.52
CA ALA A 118 11.06 1.01 -6.51
C ALA A 118 12.33 0.27 -6.98
N GLN A 119 13.05 -0.36 -6.05
CA GLN A 119 14.21 -1.20 -6.39
C GLN A 119 13.81 -2.38 -7.29
N LEU A 120 12.77 -3.13 -6.92
CA LEU A 120 12.31 -4.25 -7.74
C LEU A 120 11.76 -3.78 -9.09
N CYS A 121 11.11 -2.62 -9.15
CA CYS A 121 10.67 -2.02 -10.40
C CYS A 121 11.86 -1.83 -11.37
N TYR A 122 12.96 -1.28 -10.87
CA TYR A 122 14.19 -1.14 -11.64
C TYR A 122 14.73 -2.50 -12.12
N GLU A 123 14.80 -3.49 -11.24
CA GLU A 123 15.27 -4.84 -11.57
C GLU A 123 14.42 -5.55 -12.64
N TYR A 124 13.10 -5.30 -12.66
CA TYR A 124 12.14 -5.95 -13.57
C TYR A 124 11.72 -5.08 -14.77
N GLY A 125 12.36 -3.92 -14.98
CA GLY A 125 12.01 -3.02 -16.09
C GLY A 125 10.62 -2.38 -15.98
N ILE A 126 10.06 -2.29 -14.77
CA ILE A 126 8.79 -1.62 -14.51
C ILE A 126 9.07 -0.15 -14.18
N LYS A 127 8.39 0.79 -14.83
CA LYS A 127 8.53 2.22 -14.52
C LYS A 127 7.90 2.53 -13.16
N PHE A 128 8.64 3.16 -12.25
CA PHE A 128 8.12 3.61 -10.97
C PHE A 128 7.94 5.13 -10.95
N ILE A 129 6.74 5.61 -10.61
CA ILE A 129 6.41 7.03 -10.57
C ILE A 129 5.81 7.36 -9.20
N GLU A 130 6.40 8.31 -8.50
CA GLU A 130 5.83 8.83 -7.25
C GLU A 130 4.88 10.00 -7.55
N THR A 131 3.75 10.08 -6.85
CA THR A 131 2.75 11.15 -7.04
C THR A 131 2.12 11.52 -5.70
N GLU A 132 1.76 12.79 -5.51
CA GLU A 132 1.09 13.25 -4.30
C GLU A 132 -0.38 12.77 -4.20
N GLU A 133 -0.85 12.50 -2.99
CA GLU A 133 -2.21 11.97 -2.74
C GLU A 133 -3.18 13.05 -2.22
N SER A 134 -2.94 14.33 -2.49
CA SER A 134 -3.82 15.41 -2.05
C SER A 134 -5.24 15.22 -2.59
N TYR A 135 -6.23 15.30 -1.71
CA TYR A 135 -7.68 15.16 -1.99
C TYR A 135 -8.16 13.81 -2.58
N THR A 136 -7.27 12.83 -2.79
CA THR A 136 -7.61 11.54 -3.41
C THR A 136 -8.54 10.67 -2.57
N SER A 137 -8.53 10.85 -1.24
CA SER A 137 -9.39 10.11 -0.31
C SER A 137 -10.81 10.70 -0.17
N VAL A 138 -11.05 11.87 -0.76
CA VAL A 138 -12.29 12.65 -0.60
C VAL A 138 -13.05 12.75 -1.92
N ALA A 139 -12.34 13.00 -3.02
CA ALA A 139 -12.91 13.03 -4.37
C ALA A 139 -13.46 11.66 -4.80
N SER A 140 -14.50 11.66 -5.62
CA SER A 140 -15.08 10.45 -6.19
C SER A 140 -14.45 10.16 -7.55
N PHE A 141 -13.81 9.01 -7.68
CA PHE A 141 -13.26 8.56 -8.95
C PHE A 141 -14.39 8.29 -9.97
N LEU A 142 -15.45 7.60 -9.53
CA LEU A 142 -16.53 7.15 -10.42
C LEU A 142 -17.40 8.29 -10.94
N ASP A 143 -17.46 9.40 -10.22
CA ASP A 143 -18.20 10.59 -10.65
C ASP A 143 -17.30 11.56 -11.43
N GLY A 144 -16.00 11.25 -11.60
CA GLY A 144 -15.07 12.06 -12.38
C GLY A 144 -14.68 13.38 -11.70
N ASP A 145 -14.66 13.41 -10.37
CA ASP A 145 -14.35 14.63 -9.62
C ASP A 145 -12.98 15.23 -10.01
N TYR A 146 -12.94 16.56 -10.12
CA TYR A 146 -11.68 17.28 -10.28
C TYR A 146 -10.77 17.05 -9.06
N LEU A 147 -9.50 16.75 -9.31
CA LEU A 147 -8.48 16.47 -8.29
C LEU A 147 -7.47 17.62 -8.20
N PRO A 148 -7.68 18.61 -7.30
CA PRO A 148 -6.71 19.69 -7.13
C PRO A 148 -5.39 19.18 -6.53
N ASN A 149 -4.30 19.90 -6.81
CA ASN A 149 -3.04 19.71 -6.11
C ASN A 149 -3.10 20.39 -4.74
N TYR A 150 -2.15 20.06 -3.86
CA TYR A 150 -2.02 20.73 -2.57
C TYR A 150 -1.89 22.24 -2.74
N GLY A 151 -2.78 23.01 -2.10
CA GLY A 151 -2.79 24.48 -2.17
C GLY A 151 -3.47 25.09 -3.41
N GLU A 152 -3.80 24.28 -4.41
CA GLU A 152 -4.46 24.72 -5.66
C GLU A 152 -5.96 24.41 -5.66
N LYS A 153 -6.55 24.22 -4.48
CA LYS A 153 -7.98 23.91 -4.34
C LYS A 153 -8.81 25.18 -4.60
N PRO A 154 -9.74 25.18 -5.57
CA PRO A 154 -10.70 26.28 -5.73
C PRO A 154 -11.60 26.44 -4.50
N ASN A 155 -12.01 27.67 -4.18
CA ASN A 155 -12.84 27.97 -3.01
C ASN A 155 -14.17 27.19 -3.01
N ASP A 156 -14.81 27.07 -4.17
CA ASP A 156 -16.10 26.39 -4.33
C ASP A 156 -16.00 24.87 -4.58
N TRP A 157 -14.78 24.32 -4.54
CA TRP A 157 -14.60 22.89 -4.80
C TRP A 157 -15.23 22.03 -3.71
N LYS A 158 -16.16 21.17 -4.13
CA LYS A 158 -16.82 20.17 -3.29
C LYS A 158 -16.75 18.80 -3.99
N PRO A 159 -16.40 17.73 -3.27
CA PRO A 159 -16.48 16.38 -3.82
C PRO A 159 -17.95 16.00 -4.04
N SER A 160 -18.22 15.21 -5.06
CA SER A 160 -19.56 14.66 -5.31
C SER A 160 -19.90 13.53 -4.34
N GLY A 161 -18.89 12.74 -3.96
CA GLY A 161 -19.01 11.64 -3.01
C GLY A 161 -18.51 11.96 -1.59
N LYS A 162 -18.67 10.98 -0.70
CA LYS A 162 -18.25 11.09 0.70
C LYS A 162 -17.78 9.74 1.26
N ARG A 163 -16.69 9.78 2.02
CA ARG A 163 -16.26 8.66 2.85
C ARG A 163 -17.21 8.50 4.04
N ILE A 164 -17.88 7.35 4.14
CA ILE A 164 -18.84 7.07 5.22
C ILE A 164 -18.12 6.54 6.44
N LYS A 165 -17.28 5.53 6.24
CA LYS A 165 -16.45 4.91 7.29
C LYS A 165 -15.19 4.34 6.70
N ARG A 166 -14.32 3.82 7.55
CA ARG A 166 -13.08 3.17 7.10
C ARG A 166 -13.40 2.01 6.14
N GLY A 167 -12.78 2.03 4.97
CA GLY A 167 -12.99 1.03 3.92
C GLY A 167 -14.27 1.21 3.10
N LEU A 168 -15.13 2.20 3.39
CA LEU A 168 -16.40 2.41 2.67
C LEU A 168 -16.55 3.86 2.19
N TYR A 169 -16.74 4.02 0.89
CA TYR A 169 -16.97 5.30 0.22
C TYR A 169 -18.30 5.26 -0.53
N ARG A 170 -19.06 6.36 -0.48
CA ARG A 170 -20.31 6.56 -1.21
C ARG A 170 -20.09 7.59 -2.31
N THR A 171 -20.37 7.24 -3.55
CA THR A 171 -20.32 8.16 -4.71
C THR A 171 -21.52 9.11 -4.71
N GLY A 172 -21.50 10.15 -5.56
CA GLY A 172 -22.63 11.06 -5.78
C GLY A 172 -23.89 10.32 -6.24
N ASN A 173 -23.72 9.27 -7.06
CA ASN A 173 -24.79 8.36 -7.47
C ASN A 173 -25.19 7.31 -6.42
N ASN A 174 -24.86 7.53 -5.14
CA ASN A 174 -25.19 6.66 -4.01
C ASN A 174 -24.66 5.21 -4.10
N CYS A 175 -23.67 4.97 -4.96
CA CYS A 175 -23.02 3.67 -5.05
C CYS A 175 -21.95 3.53 -3.97
N PHE A 176 -21.77 2.32 -3.45
CA PHE A 176 -20.75 2.02 -2.45
C PHE A 176 -19.55 1.31 -3.07
N VAL A 177 -18.35 1.80 -2.75
CA VAL A 177 -17.06 1.21 -3.17
C VAL A 177 -16.07 1.21 -2.01
N ASN A 178 -14.96 0.48 -2.18
CA ASN A 178 -13.89 0.50 -1.21
C ASN A 178 -13.17 1.86 -1.20
N ALA A 179 -13.09 2.51 -0.04
CA ALA A 179 -12.50 3.83 0.08
C ALA A 179 -11.01 3.89 -0.30
N ASP A 180 -10.25 2.83 -0.02
CA ASP A 180 -8.82 2.80 -0.35
C ASP A 180 -8.64 2.53 -1.86
N CYS A 181 -9.54 1.77 -2.50
CA CYS A 181 -9.54 1.58 -3.96
C CYS A 181 -9.94 2.87 -4.68
N ASN A 182 -10.93 3.60 -4.19
CA ASN A 182 -11.29 4.93 -4.71
C ASN A 182 -10.08 5.88 -4.63
N GLY A 183 -9.38 5.89 -3.50
CA GLY A 183 -8.14 6.67 -3.35
C GLY A 183 -7.06 6.28 -4.36
N ALA A 184 -6.82 4.98 -4.53
CA ALA A 184 -5.85 4.47 -5.51
C ALA A 184 -6.24 4.82 -6.96
N ALA A 185 -7.53 4.78 -7.29
CA ALA A 185 -8.05 5.17 -8.60
C ALA A 185 -7.86 6.67 -8.86
N ASN A 186 -8.06 7.52 -7.84
CA ASN A 186 -7.78 8.95 -7.96
C ASN A 186 -6.29 9.25 -8.14
N ILE A 187 -5.39 8.48 -7.52
CA ILE A 187 -3.94 8.65 -7.71
C ILE A 187 -3.55 8.41 -9.17
N ILE A 188 -4.02 7.32 -9.77
CA ILE A 188 -3.72 7.04 -11.19
C ILE A 188 -4.35 8.09 -12.12
N THR A 189 -5.54 8.63 -11.78
CA THR A 189 -6.16 9.74 -12.53
C THR A 189 -5.30 11.00 -12.58
N LYS A 190 -4.56 11.33 -11.51
CA LYS A 190 -3.66 12.51 -11.52
C LYS A 190 -2.57 12.42 -12.58
N VAL A 191 -2.13 11.21 -12.91
CA VAL A 191 -1.05 10.99 -13.88
C VAL A 191 -1.54 10.47 -15.23
N SER A 192 -2.83 10.11 -15.35
CA SER A 192 -3.37 9.46 -16.55
C SER A 192 -3.22 10.31 -17.81
N ARG A 193 -3.42 11.64 -17.71
CA ARG A 193 -3.22 12.58 -18.82
C ARG A 193 -1.76 12.65 -19.25
N LYS A 194 -0.82 12.71 -18.30
CA LYS A 194 0.61 12.79 -18.58
C LYS A 194 1.17 11.50 -19.19
N LEU A 195 0.54 10.37 -18.87
CA LEU A 195 0.97 9.04 -19.28
C LEU A 195 0.08 8.44 -20.40
N SER A 196 -0.88 9.21 -20.91
CA SER A 196 -1.87 8.77 -21.90
C SER A 196 -2.53 7.41 -21.56
N LEU A 197 -2.90 7.21 -20.30
CA LEU A 197 -3.45 5.95 -19.81
C LEU A 197 -4.96 5.86 -20.07
N ASN A 198 -5.40 4.75 -20.65
CA ASN A 198 -6.82 4.41 -20.74
C ASN A 198 -7.30 3.82 -19.41
N LEU A 199 -8.26 4.48 -18.75
CA LEU A 199 -8.81 4.06 -17.45
C LEU A 199 -10.18 3.37 -17.56
N SER A 200 -10.65 3.01 -18.76
CA SER A 200 -12.01 2.49 -18.99
C SER A 200 -12.33 1.22 -18.19
N GLN A 201 -11.31 0.39 -17.90
CA GLN A 201 -11.49 -0.85 -17.13
C GLN A 201 -11.50 -0.64 -15.62
N LEU A 202 -11.18 0.57 -15.11
CA LEU A 202 -11.40 0.92 -13.71
C LEU A 202 -12.89 1.22 -13.50
N CYS A 203 -13.68 0.17 -13.30
CA CYS A 203 -15.11 0.29 -13.08
C CYS A 203 -15.49 0.03 -11.62
N ARG A 204 -16.77 0.24 -11.29
CA ARG A 204 -17.32 -0.04 -9.97
C ARG A 204 -17.00 -1.46 -9.48
N GLY A 205 -17.02 -2.46 -10.37
CA GLY A 205 -16.69 -3.84 -10.02
C GLY A 205 -15.31 -3.97 -9.38
N THR A 206 -14.29 -3.42 -10.04
CA THR A 206 -12.89 -3.41 -9.59
C THR A 206 -12.72 -2.67 -8.25
N LEU A 207 -13.50 -1.62 -8.00
CA LEU A 207 -13.40 -0.82 -6.79
C LEU A 207 -14.19 -1.38 -5.60
N THR A 208 -15.15 -2.30 -5.82
CA THR A 208 -16.03 -2.81 -4.77
C THR A 208 -15.41 -3.98 -4.02
N CYS A 209 -14.83 -4.94 -4.73
CA CYS A 209 -14.35 -6.19 -4.16
C CYS A 209 -12.87 -6.47 -4.52
N PRO A 210 -11.91 -5.72 -3.92
CA PRO A 210 -10.50 -5.96 -4.15
C PRO A 210 -10.04 -7.29 -3.57
N GLN A 211 -9.16 -7.99 -4.29
CA GLN A 211 -8.58 -9.24 -3.80
C GLN A 211 -7.70 -8.97 -2.58
N ARG A 212 -7.98 -9.60 -1.44
CA ARG A 212 -7.15 -9.45 -0.24
C ARG A 212 -6.07 -10.53 -0.19
N VAL A 213 -4.83 -10.12 0.00
CA VAL A 213 -3.67 -11.00 0.16
C VAL A 213 -3.02 -10.81 1.52
N TYR A 214 -2.73 -11.92 2.18
CA TYR A 214 -2.10 -11.99 3.49
C TYR A 214 -0.64 -12.45 3.34
N LEU A 215 0.29 -11.78 4.03
CA LEU A 215 1.73 -12.01 3.89
C LEU A 215 2.19 -13.39 4.39
N TRP A 216 1.67 -13.82 5.54
CA TRP A 216 2.05 -15.08 6.19
C TRP A 216 0.92 -16.11 6.19
N SER A 217 0.06 -16.10 5.17
CA SER A 217 -0.93 -17.17 5.02
C SER A 217 -0.22 -18.49 4.71
N ALA A 218 -0.59 -19.56 5.43
CA ALA A 218 -0.16 -20.90 5.09
C ALA A 218 -0.61 -21.21 3.66
N LYS A 219 0.34 -21.38 2.73
CA LYS A 219 0.01 -21.79 1.36
C LYS A 219 -0.73 -23.13 1.45
N LYS A 220 -2.01 -23.20 1.04
CA LYS A 220 -2.52 -24.44 0.44
C LYS A 220 -1.59 -24.73 -0.74
N LYS A 221 -0.96 -25.92 -0.77
CA LYS A 221 -0.05 -26.34 -1.85
C LYS A 221 -0.72 -26.01 -3.19
N ARG A 222 -0.15 -25.07 -3.95
CA ARG A 222 -0.53 -24.87 -5.35
C ARG A 222 0.10 -26.03 -6.13
N SER A 223 -0.72 -26.73 -6.91
CA SER A 223 -0.28 -27.80 -7.81
C SER A 223 0.80 -27.30 -8.78
N ASN A 224 1.62 -28.24 -9.25
CA ASN A 224 2.92 -28.02 -9.90
C ASN A 224 2.85 -27.37 -11.30
N THR A 225 1.70 -26.84 -11.73
CA THR A 225 1.46 -26.32 -13.09
C THR A 225 1.96 -24.89 -13.32
N ASP A 226 2.18 -24.08 -12.27
CA ASP A 226 2.64 -22.67 -12.42
C ASP A 226 4.17 -22.51 -12.61
N LYS A 227 4.97 -23.58 -12.50
CA LYS A 227 6.43 -23.51 -12.62
C LYS A 227 6.93 -23.46 -14.07
N SER A 228 6.12 -23.86 -15.05
CA SER A 228 6.52 -23.88 -16.46
C SER A 228 6.60 -22.47 -17.05
N VAL A 229 5.66 -21.58 -16.70
CA VAL A 229 5.53 -20.22 -17.27
C VAL A 229 6.73 -19.32 -16.92
N LEU A 230 7.37 -19.51 -15.77
CA LEU A 230 8.54 -18.73 -15.36
C LEU A 230 9.86 -19.19 -16.01
N ARG A 231 9.91 -20.41 -16.56
CA ARG A 231 11.12 -20.92 -17.24
C ARG A 231 11.13 -20.58 -18.74
N SER A 232 9.99 -20.48 -19.38
CA SER A 232 9.90 -20.16 -20.81
C SER A 232 10.26 -18.70 -21.12
N ILE A 233 9.98 -17.76 -20.23
CA ILE A 233 10.28 -16.32 -20.45
C ILE A 233 11.80 -16.03 -20.43
N CYS A 234 12.62 -16.89 -19.82
CA CYS A 234 14.08 -16.68 -19.77
C CYS A 234 14.87 -17.37 -20.90
N LEU A 235 14.22 -18.14 -21.77
CA LEU A 235 14.90 -18.90 -22.84
C LEU A 235 14.64 -18.33 -24.25
N GLU A 236 13.84 -17.28 -24.37
CA GLU A 236 13.62 -16.57 -25.63
C GLU A 236 14.17 -15.14 -25.53
N SER A 237 15.48 -15.03 -25.66
CA SER A 237 16.14 -13.79 -26.06
C SER A 237 17.32 -14.21 -26.93
N PRO A 238 17.39 -13.78 -28.21
CA PRO A 238 18.47 -14.15 -29.12
C PRO A 238 19.83 -13.59 -28.68
#